data_AF-A0A133XZA5-F1
#
_entry.id   AF-A0A133XZA5-F1
#
_cell.length_a   1.000
_cell.length_b   1.000
_cell.length_c   1.000
_cell.angle_alpha   90.00
_cell.angle_beta   90.00
_cell.angle_gamma   90.00
#
_symmetry.space_group_name_H-M   'P 1'
#
loop_
_entity.id
_entity.type
_entity.pdbx_description
1 polymer ?
#
loop_
_entity_poly.entity_id
_entity_poly.type
_entity_poly.pdbx_seq_one_letter_code
_entity_poly.pdbx_strand_id
1 'polypeptide(L)'
;MKKLMMILVMMIAIATSASAMSYREARSYALFLTDKMAYELNLTNNQYEAAYEINLDYLMSVNHRRHLYGSYWSHRNMLFRTVLAPWQYRTYARTKYFYRPVYWANNRWGARVYTRYGKHHYYRPRPYAYKHYRGGRPAHYYKNRKWDKPSHPRDDVYMKLGPNHSKFGKGAKHHDRKFGKSRSHSDWRNKKMNNKKHGNNSHNRRYHHGHRR
;
A
#
# COMPACT_ATOMS: atom_id res chain seq x y z
N MET A 1 -3.84 31.57 -15.41
CA MET A 1 -4.24 32.20 -14.13
C MET A 1 -5.73 31.91 -13.97
N LYS A 2 -6.28 31.33 -12.90
CA LYS A 2 -6.04 31.54 -11.47
C LYS A 2 -6.20 30.22 -10.71
N LYS A 3 -5.27 29.99 -9.79
CA LYS A 3 -5.38 29.02 -8.70
C LYS A 3 -6.45 29.55 -7.74
N LEU A 4 -7.51 28.78 -7.50
CA LEU A 4 -8.34 28.88 -6.30
C LEU A 4 -7.98 27.63 -5.49
N MET A 5 -6.89 27.60 -4.71
CA MET A 5 -6.78 28.20 -3.37
C MET A 5 -8.14 28.50 -2.74
N MET A 6 -8.75 27.49 -2.14
CA MET A 6 -9.32 27.53 -0.78
C MET A 6 -9.94 26.17 -0.46
N ILE A 7 -9.14 25.23 0.06
CA ILE A 7 -9.70 24.25 1.01
C ILE A 7 -9.29 24.76 2.38
N LEU A 8 -10.19 25.52 2.98
CA LEU A 8 -10.20 25.85 4.39
C LEU A 8 -9.97 24.54 5.16
N VAL A 9 -8.78 24.36 5.75
CA VAL A 9 -8.50 23.22 6.63
C VAL A 9 -9.30 23.47 7.92
N MET A 10 -10.61 23.18 7.90
CA MET A 10 -11.33 22.96 9.13
C MET A 10 -10.67 21.76 9.79
N MET A 11 -9.88 22.01 10.85
CA MET A 11 -9.54 20.97 11.81
C MET A 11 -10.85 20.56 12.48
N ILE A 12 -11.56 19.62 11.86
CA ILE A 12 -12.81 19.09 12.41
C ILE A 12 -12.43 18.32 13.67
N ALA A 13 -12.74 18.93 14.81
CA ALA A 13 -12.76 18.24 16.08
C ALA A 13 -13.68 17.03 15.94
N ILE A 14 -13.21 15.86 16.38
CA ILE A 14 -14.15 14.82 16.77
C ILE A 14 -14.94 15.46 17.92
N ALA A 15 -16.27 15.37 17.90
CA ALA A 15 -17.14 16.00 18.90
C ALA A 15 -17.04 15.32 20.28
N THR A 16 -15.82 15.03 20.73
CA THR A 16 -15.49 14.57 22.05
C THR A 16 -14.86 15.75 22.79
N SER A 17 -15.57 16.20 23.82
CA SER A 17 -15.01 16.98 24.94
C SER A 17 -13.79 16.25 25.55
N ALA A 18 -13.23 16.72 26.67
CA ALA A 18 -12.06 16.09 27.33
C ALA A 18 -12.16 14.60 27.69
N SER A 19 -13.29 13.98 27.39
CA SER A 19 -13.66 12.57 27.45
C SER A 19 -12.90 11.69 26.45
N ALA A 20 -12.76 10.41 26.79
CA ALA A 20 -12.33 9.37 25.86
C ALA A 20 -13.35 9.16 24.73
N MET A 21 -12.90 8.65 23.58
CA MET A 21 -13.79 8.32 22.45
C MET A 21 -14.73 7.17 22.83
N SER A 22 -16.04 7.31 22.59
CA SER A 22 -17.00 6.22 22.80
C SER A 22 -16.74 5.06 21.84
N TYR A 23 -17.21 3.86 22.17
CA TYR A 23 -17.12 2.70 21.26
C TYR A 23 -17.70 3.00 19.87
N ARG A 24 -18.87 3.65 19.80
CA ARG A 24 -19.53 3.98 18.53
C ARG A 24 -18.71 4.95 17.68
N GLU A 25 -18.09 5.94 18.31
CA GLU A 25 -17.20 6.89 17.63
C GLU A 25 -15.92 6.20 17.16
N ALA A 26 -15.27 5.40 18.04
CA ALA A 26 -14.07 4.64 17.72
C ALA A 26 -14.32 3.68 16.55
N ARG A 27 -15.45 2.98 16.58
CA ARG A 27 -15.91 2.08 15.53
C ARG A 27 -16.11 2.79 14.19
N SER A 28 -16.78 3.94 14.21
CA SER A 28 -17.06 4.72 13.00
C SER A 28 -15.78 5.33 12.42
N TYR A 29 -14.90 5.83 13.29
CA TYR A 29 -13.64 6.41 12.90
C TYR A 29 -12.64 5.36 12.40
N ALA A 30 -12.56 4.20 13.05
CA ALA A 30 -11.77 3.06 12.60
C ALA A 30 -12.18 2.64 11.17
N LEU A 31 -13.48 2.53 10.90
CA LEU A 31 -13.99 2.21 9.57
C LEU A 31 -13.50 3.23 8.53
N PHE A 32 -13.67 4.53 8.81
CA PHE A 32 -13.27 5.58 7.88
C PHE A 32 -11.76 5.62 7.65
N LEU A 33 -10.97 5.56 8.72
CA LEU A 33 -9.51 5.53 8.65
C LEU A 33 -9.02 4.32 7.83
N THR A 34 -9.57 3.14 8.11
CA THR A 34 -9.18 1.91 7.41
C THR A 34 -9.61 1.92 5.95
N ASP A 35 -10.76 2.50 5.60
CA ASP A 35 -11.17 2.69 4.20
C ASP A 35 -10.13 3.50 3.41
N LYS A 36 -9.63 4.59 4.01
CA LYS A 36 -8.57 5.40 3.38
C LYS A 36 -7.24 4.67 3.31
N MET A 37 -6.90 3.88 4.33
CA MET A 37 -5.73 3.00 4.26
C MET A 37 -5.89 1.97 3.14
N ALA A 38 -7.08 1.40 2.95
CA ALA A 38 -7.34 0.43 1.89
C ALA A 38 -7.16 1.02 0.50
N TYR A 39 -7.66 2.23 0.31
CA TYR A 39 -7.53 2.97 -0.93
C TYR A 39 -6.07 3.33 -1.25
N GLU A 40 -5.34 3.92 -0.30
CA GLU A 40 -3.98 4.41 -0.57
C GLU A 40 -2.90 3.34 -0.51
N LEU A 41 -3.10 2.28 0.27
CA LEU A 41 -2.13 1.20 0.46
C LEU A 41 -2.48 -0.05 -0.34
N ASN A 42 -3.56 -0.01 -1.15
CA ASN A 42 -4.07 -1.13 -1.91
C ASN A 42 -4.20 -2.41 -1.05
N LEU A 43 -4.91 -2.31 0.07
CA LEU A 43 -5.01 -3.42 1.03
C LEU A 43 -5.80 -4.59 0.43
N THR A 44 -5.32 -5.81 0.67
CA THR A 44 -6.11 -7.02 0.40
C THR A 44 -7.33 -7.09 1.33
N ASN A 45 -8.33 -7.91 1.01
CA ASN A 45 -9.51 -8.04 1.88
C ASN A 45 -9.14 -8.46 3.31
N ASN A 46 -8.20 -9.41 3.44
CA ASN A 46 -7.73 -9.85 4.75
C ASN A 46 -6.98 -8.73 5.50
N GLN A 47 -6.14 -7.96 4.82
CA GLN A 47 -5.46 -6.82 5.44
C GLN A 47 -6.46 -5.72 5.84
N TYR A 48 -7.52 -5.52 5.06
CA TYR A 48 -8.57 -4.55 5.35
C TYR A 48 -9.34 -4.90 6.64
N GLU A 49 -9.73 -6.17 6.81
CA GLU A 49 -10.33 -6.68 8.06
C GLU A 49 -9.42 -6.42 9.26
N ALA A 50 -8.16 -6.86 9.18
CA ALA A 50 -7.21 -6.73 10.27
C ALA A 50 -6.87 -5.27 10.60
N ALA A 51 -6.75 -4.43 9.58
CA ALA A 51 -6.48 -3.01 9.76
C ALA A 51 -7.64 -2.30 10.47
N TYR A 52 -8.89 -2.70 10.22
CA TYR A 52 -10.05 -2.20 10.94
C TYR A 52 -9.99 -2.58 12.42
N GLU A 53 -9.71 -3.84 12.74
CA GLU A 53 -9.62 -4.34 14.12
C GLU A 53 -8.49 -3.65 14.90
N ILE A 54 -7.29 -3.60 14.31
CA ILE A 54 -6.11 -2.94 14.89
C ILE A 54 -6.37 -1.44 15.14
N ASN A 55 -7.03 -0.76 14.19
CA ASN A 55 -7.39 0.64 14.37
C ASN A 55 -8.43 0.83 15.48
N LEU A 56 -9.43 -0.05 15.57
CA LEU A 56 -10.45 0.02 16.60
C LEU A 56 -9.85 -0.18 18.00
N ASP A 57 -9.02 -1.22 18.18
CA ASP A 57 -8.33 -1.49 19.44
C ASP A 57 -7.51 -0.29 19.92
N TYR A 58 -6.77 0.34 19.01
CA TYR A 58 -6.00 1.53 19.34
C TYR A 58 -6.90 2.71 19.77
N LEU A 59 -7.97 2.98 19.01
CA LEU A 59 -8.85 4.11 19.27
C LEU A 59 -9.62 3.96 20.59
N MET A 60 -10.02 2.73 20.95
CA MET A 60 -10.63 2.44 22.25
C MET A 60 -9.63 2.56 23.40
N SER A 61 -8.34 2.29 23.15
CA SER A 61 -7.28 2.35 24.17
C SER A 61 -6.76 3.76 24.43
N VAL A 62 -6.89 4.68 23.47
CA VAL A 62 -6.47 6.08 23.64
C VAL A 62 -7.58 6.88 24.32
N ASN A 63 -7.56 6.84 25.66
CA ASN A 63 -8.54 7.52 26.51
C ASN A 63 -8.01 8.81 27.16
N HIS A 64 -6.72 9.14 27.02
CA HIS A 64 -6.10 10.32 27.60
C HIS A 64 -5.00 10.89 26.71
N ARG A 65 -4.82 12.22 26.70
CA ARG A 65 -3.80 12.90 25.86
C ARG A 65 -2.37 12.37 26.08
N ARG A 66 -2.06 11.93 27.30
CA ARG A 66 -0.75 11.35 27.66
C ARG A 66 -0.46 10.01 26.99
N HIS A 67 -1.50 9.30 26.54
CA HIS A 67 -1.36 8.02 25.84
C HIS A 67 -1.19 8.21 24.32
N LEU A 68 -1.30 9.45 23.81
CA LEU A 68 -1.00 9.74 22.42
C LEU A 68 0.43 9.36 22.10
N TYR A 69 0.58 8.51 21.10
CA TYR A 69 1.89 8.08 20.59
C TYR A 69 2.75 7.31 21.61
N GLY A 70 2.13 6.80 22.68
CA GLY A 70 2.76 5.92 23.68
C GLY A 70 2.64 4.43 23.33
N SER A 71 2.54 3.58 24.36
CA SER A 71 2.53 2.11 24.24
C SER A 71 1.47 1.57 23.28
N TYR A 72 0.22 2.03 23.37
CA TYR A 72 -0.86 1.58 22.48
C TYR A 72 -0.59 1.92 21.01
N TRP A 73 0.02 3.07 20.76
CA TRP A 73 0.40 3.48 19.41
C TRP A 73 1.56 2.64 18.87
N SER A 74 2.58 2.39 19.69
CA SER A 74 3.69 1.50 19.35
C SER A 74 3.20 0.08 19.08
N HIS A 75 2.25 -0.42 19.89
CA HIS A 75 1.62 -1.72 19.70
C HIS A 75 0.85 -1.79 18.37
N ARG A 76 0.02 -0.79 18.08
CA ARG A 76 -0.68 -0.65 16.77
C ARG A 76 0.30 -0.73 15.60
N ASN A 77 1.42 0.00 15.67
CA ASN A 77 2.42 0.02 14.61
C ASN A 77 3.15 -1.32 14.45
N MET A 78 3.44 -1.99 15.55
CA MET A 78 4.01 -3.35 15.53
C MET A 78 3.05 -4.31 14.79
N LEU A 79 1.75 -4.28 15.11
CA LEU A 79 0.76 -5.13 14.45
C LEU A 79 0.65 -4.81 12.95
N PHE A 80 0.69 -3.53 12.56
CA PHE A 80 0.73 -3.17 11.14
C PHE A 80 1.98 -3.67 10.42
N ARG A 81 3.15 -3.71 11.10
CA ARG A 81 4.36 -4.28 10.52
C ARG A 81 4.22 -5.78 10.23
N THR A 82 3.41 -6.49 11.02
CA THR A 82 3.08 -7.90 10.80
C THR A 82 2.15 -8.07 9.60
N VAL A 83 1.04 -7.32 9.56
CA VAL A 83 -0.06 -7.46 8.59
C VAL A 83 0.31 -6.95 7.19
N LEU A 84 1.02 -5.82 7.11
CA LEU A 84 1.30 -5.14 5.85
C LEU A 84 2.52 -5.72 5.12
N ALA A 85 2.53 -5.59 3.80
CA ALA A 85 3.73 -5.77 3.00
C ALA A 85 4.77 -4.69 3.33
N PRO A 86 6.07 -4.92 3.11
CA PRO A 86 7.10 -3.94 3.44
C PRO A 86 6.88 -2.56 2.82
N TRP A 87 6.43 -2.48 1.57
CA TRP A 87 6.15 -1.21 0.91
C TRP A 87 4.90 -0.52 1.44
N GLN A 88 3.85 -1.28 1.77
CA GLN A 88 2.64 -0.77 2.40
C GLN A 88 2.96 -0.17 3.76
N TYR A 89 3.76 -0.87 4.59
CA TYR A 89 4.18 -0.37 5.90
C TYR A 89 5.02 0.90 5.79
N ARG A 90 5.97 0.98 4.84
CA ARG A 90 6.73 2.21 4.60
C ARG A 90 5.83 3.37 4.20
N THR A 91 4.86 3.13 3.32
CA THR A 91 3.90 4.16 2.88
C THR A 91 3.00 4.60 4.03
N TYR A 92 2.48 3.66 4.80
CA TYR A 92 1.74 3.89 6.05
C TYR A 92 2.51 4.77 7.03
N ALA A 93 3.77 4.43 7.33
CA ALA A 93 4.60 5.14 8.29
C ALA A 93 4.95 6.57 7.84
N ARG A 94 5.14 6.78 6.53
CA ARG A 94 5.37 8.11 5.95
C ARG A 94 4.10 8.96 5.88
N THR A 95 2.93 8.35 5.95
CA THR A 95 1.65 9.03 5.82
C THR A 95 1.13 9.46 7.18
N LYS A 96 1.37 10.74 7.53
CA LYS A 96 1.10 11.29 8.87
C LYS A 96 -0.31 11.02 9.39
N TYR A 97 -1.33 11.09 8.53
CA TYR A 97 -2.72 10.87 8.92
C TYR A 97 -3.10 9.39 9.09
N PHE A 98 -2.28 8.44 8.65
CA PHE A 98 -2.40 7.02 9.01
C PHE A 98 -1.54 6.65 10.20
N TYR A 99 -0.30 7.14 10.21
CA TYR A 99 0.67 6.81 11.25
C TYR A 99 0.29 7.42 12.60
N ARG A 100 -0.22 8.65 12.61
CA ARG A 100 -0.60 9.39 13.82
C ARG A 100 -2.07 9.84 13.71
N PRO A 101 -3.03 8.91 13.66
CA PRO A 101 -4.36 9.19 13.13
C PRO A 101 -5.20 10.11 14.02
N VAL A 102 -4.92 10.16 15.32
CA VAL A 102 -5.55 11.10 16.27
C VAL A 102 -4.52 12.07 16.82
N TYR A 103 -4.96 13.25 17.22
CA TYR A 103 -4.17 14.26 17.95
C TYR A 103 -5.04 14.96 18.99
N TRP A 104 -4.38 15.70 19.89
CA TRP A 104 -5.04 16.53 20.89
C TRP A 104 -4.62 17.98 20.67
N ALA A 105 -5.59 18.88 20.50
CA ALA A 105 -5.36 20.32 20.38
C ALA A 105 -6.63 21.08 20.79
N ASN A 106 -6.49 22.30 21.31
CA ASN A 106 -7.63 23.16 21.68
C ASN A 106 -8.65 22.45 22.59
N ASN A 107 -8.16 21.66 23.56
CA ASN A 107 -8.96 20.85 24.48
C ASN A 107 -9.93 19.86 23.81
N ARG A 108 -9.60 19.41 22.59
CA ARG A 108 -10.42 18.46 21.81
C ARG A 108 -9.55 17.42 21.11
N TRP A 109 -10.15 16.25 20.86
CA TRP A 109 -9.57 15.25 19.98
C TRP A 109 -9.77 15.65 18.52
N GLY A 110 -8.72 15.48 17.72
CA GLY A 110 -8.75 15.72 16.28
C GLY A 110 -8.37 14.46 15.49
N ALA A 111 -9.00 14.29 14.34
CA ALA A 111 -8.73 13.19 13.40
C ALA A 111 -7.91 13.72 12.21
N ARG A 112 -6.69 13.20 12.03
CA ARG A 112 -5.79 13.69 10.96
C ARG A 112 -6.25 13.33 9.56
N VAL A 113 -7.00 12.24 9.38
CA VAL A 113 -7.45 11.81 8.04
C VAL A 113 -8.38 12.84 7.38
N TYR A 114 -9.10 13.65 8.18
CA TYR A 114 -9.96 14.72 7.67
C TYR A 114 -9.21 15.93 7.12
N THR A 115 -7.89 16.02 7.31
CA THR A 115 -7.09 17.05 6.62
C THR A 115 -6.89 16.74 5.14
N ARG A 116 -7.23 15.52 4.69
CA ARG A 116 -7.11 15.08 3.29
C ARG A 116 -8.45 14.64 2.70
N TYR A 117 -9.34 14.05 3.50
CA TYR A 117 -10.59 13.45 3.02
C TYR A 117 -11.83 14.09 3.63
N GLY A 118 -12.87 14.26 2.80
CA GLY A 118 -14.22 14.55 3.26
C GLY A 118 -14.86 13.35 3.98
N LYS A 119 -15.71 13.65 4.97
CA LYS A 119 -16.27 12.71 5.96
C LYS A 119 -17.30 11.66 5.47
N HIS A 120 -17.67 11.66 4.19
CA HIS A 120 -18.81 10.85 3.71
C HIS A 120 -18.50 9.91 2.55
N HIS A 121 -17.30 9.98 1.98
CA HIS A 121 -16.94 9.13 0.86
C HIS A 121 -16.26 7.86 1.37
N TYR A 122 -16.65 6.68 0.89
CA TYR A 122 -16.02 5.38 1.16
C TYR A 122 -15.64 4.71 -0.16
N TYR A 123 -14.44 4.13 -0.22
CA TYR A 123 -13.93 3.45 -1.41
C TYR A 123 -14.17 1.94 -1.36
N ARG A 124 -14.40 1.37 -0.18
CA ARG A 124 -14.67 -0.04 0.03
C ARG A 124 -15.96 -0.28 0.81
N PRO A 125 -16.62 -1.44 0.60
CA PRO A 125 -17.69 -1.88 1.48
C PRO A 125 -17.15 -2.11 2.89
N ARG A 126 -18.03 -2.08 3.89
CA ARG A 126 -17.65 -2.31 5.29
C ARG A 126 -17.05 -3.72 5.46
N PRO A 127 -15.96 -3.86 6.24
CA PRO A 127 -15.40 -5.17 6.55
C PRO A 127 -16.39 -5.98 7.38
N TYR A 128 -16.34 -7.31 7.30
CA TYR A 128 -17.14 -8.22 8.11
C TYR A 128 -16.94 -7.96 9.61
N ALA A 129 -15.70 -7.71 10.03
CA ALA A 129 -15.36 -7.34 11.40
C ALA A 129 -16.15 -6.11 11.89
N TYR A 130 -16.59 -5.21 11.01
CA TYR A 130 -17.40 -4.05 11.43
C TYR A 130 -18.67 -4.46 12.18
N LYS A 131 -19.30 -5.57 11.79
CA LYS A 131 -20.56 -6.02 12.38
C LYS A 131 -20.37 -6.53 13.82
N HIS A 132 -19.38 -7.39 14.02
CA HIS A 132 -19.28 -8.22 15.22
C HIS A 132 -18.10 -7.89 16.13
N TYR A 133 -17.07 -7.20 15.63
CA TYR A 133 -15.85 -6.99 16.40
C TYR A 133 -16.05 -5.95 17.52
N ARG A 134 -15.67 -6.35 18.74
CA ARG A 134 -15.79 -5.53 19.97
C ARG A 134 -14.44 -5.21 20.63
N GLY A 135 -13.34 -5.56 19.97
CA GLY A 135 -11.99 -5.32 20.47
C GLY A 135 -11.31 -6.53 21.11
N GLY A 136 -10.06 -6.33 21.53
CA GLY A 136 -9.33 -7.27 22.38
C GLY A 136 -8.69 -8.42 21.61
N ARG A 137 -8.41 -8.24 20.32
CA ARG A 137 -7.80 -9.32 19.53
C ARG A 137 -6.32 -9.42 19.90
N PRO A 138 -5.85 -10.56 20.42
CA PRO A 138 -4.50 -10.65 20.95
C PRO A 138 -3.46 -10.59 19.84
N ALA A 139 -2.26 -10.08 20.15
CA ALA A 139 -1.20 -9.91 19.15
C ALA A 139 -0.83 -11.22 18.42
N HIS A 140 -0.90 -12.37 19.10
CA HIS A 140 -0.60 -13.67 18.50
C HIS A 140 -1.58 -14.05 17.38
N TYR A 141 -2.83 -13.57 17.42
CA TYR A 141 -3.80 -13.76 16.34
C TYR A 141 -3.26 -13.24 15.01
N TYR A 142 -2.63 -12.06 15.03
CA TYR A 142 -2.06 -11.46 13.82
C TYR A 142 -0.70 -12.07 13.46
N LYS A 143 0.13 -12.41 14.45
CA LYS A 143 1.49 -12.94 14.24
C LYS A 143 1.49 -14.39 13.70
N ASN A 144 0.52 -15.20 14.09
CA ASN A 144 0.45 -16.62 13.71
C ASN A 144 -0.24 -16.83 12.35
N ARG A 145 -0.75 -15.76 11.72
CA ARG A 145 -1.41 -15.82 10.42
C ARG A 145 -0.42 -15.47 9.30
N LYS A 146 -0.48 -16.24 8.21
CA LYS A 146 0.17 -15.85 6.95
C LYS A 146 -0.64 -14.76 6.28
N TRP A 147 0.01 -13.63 5.99
CA TRP A 147 -0.59 -12.49 5.30
C TRP A 147 -0.21 -12.52 3.84
N ASP A 148 -1.20 -12.33 2.97
CA ASP A 148 -0.96 -12.02 1.58
C ASP A 148 -0.31 -10.62 1.50
N LYS A 149 0.94 -10.58 1.02
CA LYS A 149 1.77 -9.39 0.96
C LYS A 149 1.99 -9.05 -0.50
N PRO A 150 1.11 -8.23 -1.10
CA PRO A 150 1.22 -7.92 -2.52
C PRO A 150 2.55 -7.23 -2.81
N SER A 151 3.12 -7.53 -3.98
CA SER A 151 4.22 -6.76 -4.54
C SER A 151 3.82 -5.29 -4.72
N HIS A 152 4.81 -4.41 -4.81
CA HIS A 152 4.54 -3.01 -5.11
C HIS A 152 3.71 -2.94 -6.40
N PRO A 153 2.58 -2.20 -6.44
CA PRO A 153 1.89 -1.95 -7.68
C PRO A 153 2.88 -1.34 -8.66
N ARG A 154 2.94 -1.87 -9.89
CA ARG A 154 3.73 -1.24 -10.95
C ARG A 154 3.18 0.18 -11.18
N ASP A 155 4.08 1.12 -11.50
CA ASP A 155 3.81 2.57 -11.51
C ASP A 155 2.61 2.99 -12.38
N ASP A 156 2.23 2.17 -13.36
CA ASP A 156 1.05 2.27 -14.23
C ASP A 156 -0.29 2.25 -13.47
N VAL A 157 -0.36 1.62 -12.30
CA VAL A 157 -1.59 1.58 -11.46
C VAL A 157 -1.70 2.83 -10.56
N TYR A 158 -0.56 3.47 -10.24
CA TYR A 158 -0.51 4.62 -9.32
C TYR A 158 -0.94 5.95 -9.96
N MET A 159 -1.05 6.03 -11.30
CA MET A 159 -1.50 7.23 -12.02
C MET A 159 -2.95 7.63 -11.72
N LYS A 160 -3.74 6.75 -11.06
CA LYS A 160 -5.12 7.07 -10.60
C LYS A 160 -5.21 7.62 -9.17
N LEU A 161 -4.12 7.67 -8.40
CA LEU A 161 -4.13 8.00 -6.96
C LEU A 161 -3.68 9.43 -6.64
N GLY A 162 -4.24 10.43 -7.32
CA GLY A 162 -4.20 11.86 -6.91
C GLY A 162 -2.84 12.59 -6.88
N PRO A 163 -2.83 13.94 -6.89
CA PRO A 163 -1.74 14.70 -7.53
C PRO A 163 -0.42 14.86 -6.77
N ASN A 164 -0.26 14.33 -5.55
CA ASN A 164 0.75 14.85 -4.61
C ASN A 164 1.70 13.84 -3.93
N HIS A 165 1.85 12.62 -4.44
CA HIS A 165 2.88 11.70 -3.94
C HIS A 165 4.23 11.78 -4.67
N SER A 166 4.38 12.62 -5.71
CA SER A 166 5.60 12.68 -6.52
C SER A 166 6.70 13.60 -6.00
N LYS A 167 6.51 14.31 -4.87
CA LYS A 167 7.47 15.35 -4.41
C LYS A 167 8.38 15.00 -3.23
N PHE A 168 8.34 13.77 -2.71
CA PHE A 168 9.24 13.38 -1.62
C PHE A 168 9.89 12.03 -1.91
N GLY A 169 10.99 12.04 -2.69
CA GLY A 169 11.80 10.85 -2.91
C GLY A 169 12.58 10.75 -4.22
N LYS A 170 12.78 11.84 -4.98
CA LYS A 170 13.78 11.84 -6.07
C LYS A 170 15.11 12.35 -5.54
N GLY A 171 15.80 11.50 -4.78
CA GLY A 171 17.23 11.64 -4.56
C GLY A 171 17.96 11.22 -5.84
N ALA A 172 18.64 12.18 -6.45
CA ALA A 172 19.74 12.06 -7.40
C ALA A 172 19.69 10.91 -8.44
N LYS A 173 19.20 11.21 -9.65
CA LYS A 173 19.74 10.56 -10.85
C LYS A 173 21.07 11.23 -11.15
N HIS A 174 22.19 10.61 -10.76
CA HIS A 174 23.49 10.99 -11.29
C HIS A 174 23.50 10.68 -12.78
N HIS A 175 23.76 11.74 -13.53
CA HIS A 175 23.83 11.77 -14.98
C HIS A 175 25.28 11.46 -15.35
N ASP A 176 25.63 10.18 -15.48
CA ASP A 176 26.95 9.82 -16.02
C ASP A 176 26.96 10.11 -17.51
N ARG A 177 27.48 11.28 -17.84
CA ARG A 177 27.85 11.71 -19.18
C ARG A 177 29.00 10.81 -19.65
N LYS A 178 28.73 9.86 -20.54
CA LYS A 178 29.77 9.34 -21.44
C LYS A 178 29.71 10.10 -22.76
N PHE A 179 30.64 11.05 -22.88
CA PHE A 179 31.02 11.70 -24.12
C PHE A 179 31.76 10.72 -25.04
N GLY A 180 31.41 10.76 -26.33
CA GLY A 180 32.35 10.55 -27.44
C GLY A 180 32.35 9.17 -28.10
N LYS A 181 31.64 9.02 -29.22
CA LYS A 181 32.23 9.13 -30.58
C LYS A 181 31.15 8.99 -31.67
N SER A 182 31.32 9.81 -32.69
CA SER A 182 30.38 10.10 -33.78
C SER A 182 30.48 9.12 -34.96
N ARG A 183 29.34 8.97 -35.65
CA ARG A 183 29.12 8.76 -37.11
C ARG A 183 29.68 7.49 -37.77
N SER A 184 28.78 6.69 -38.34
CA SER A 184 28.79 6.45 -39.79
C SER A 184 27.43 5.96 -40.30
N HIS A 185 27.09 6.44 -41.48
CA HIS A 185 25.87 6.26 -42.26
C HIS A 185 26.24 5.43 -43.50
N SER A 186 25.54 4.33 -43.77
CA SER A 186 25.55 3.68 -45.09
C SER A 186 24.40 2.67 -45.24
N ASP A 187 23.35 3.09 -45.96
CA ASP A 187 22.81 2.47 -47.17
C ASP A 187 22.31 1.01 -47.24
N TRP A 188 21.01 0.90 -47.55
CA TRP A 188 20.45 0.24 -48.74
C TRP A 188 20.85 -1.23 -49.07
N ARG A 189 19.94 -2.20 -48.87
CA ARG A 189 19.21 -2.96 -49.93
C ARG A 189 18.55 -4.26 -49.45
N ASN A 190 17.23 -4.26 -49.62
CA ASN A 190 16.31 -5.31 -50.04
C ASN A 190 16.91 -6.60 -50.68
N LYS A 191 16.57 -7.79 -50.16
CA LYS A 191 16.22 -8.94 -51.01
C LYS A 191 15.29 -9.95 -50.31
N LYS A 192 14.14 -10.12 -50.95
CA LYS A 192 13.04 -11.06 -50.74
C LYS A 192 13.41 -12.49 -51.22
N MET A 193 12.73 -13.49 -50.64
CA MET A 193 12.41 -14.84 -51.18
C MET A 193 13.61 -15.83 -51.26
N ASN A 194 13.48 -17.15 -51.07
CA ASN A 194 12.36 -18.03 -51.40
C ASN A 194 12.43 -19.38 -50.65
N ASN A 195 11.29 -20.06 -50.72
CA ASN A 195 10.87 -21.35 -50.18
C ASN A 195 11.39 -22.59 -50.98
N LYS A 196 11.70 -23.72 -50.33
CA LYS A 196 11.62 -25.15 -50.81
C LYS A 196 12.29 -26.10 -49.80
N LYS A 197 11.56 -26.90 -49.00
CA LYS A 197 10.92 -28.22 -49.23
C LYS A 197 11.85 -29.40 -49.60
N HIS A 198 11.83 -30.38 -48.68
CA HIS A 198 11.88 -31.86 -48.80
C HIS A 198 13.13 -32.62 -49.28
N GLY A 199 13.44 -33.70 -48.54
CA GLY A 199 14.21 -34.86 -49.01
C GLY A 199 14.52 -35.87 -47.89
N ASN A 200 13.62 -36.83 -47.66
CA ASN A 200 13.88 -38.07 -46.92
C ASN A 200 14.96 -38.90 -47.63
N ASN A 201 15.82 -39.60 -46.88
CA ASN A 201 16.14 -41.00 -47.25
C ASN A 201 16.67 -41.81 -46.06
N SER A 202 15.94 -42.87 -45.73
CA SER A 202 16.30 -43.95 -44.84
C SER A 202 16.71 -45.16 -45.67
N HIS A 203 17.96 -45.62 -45.61
CA HIS A 203 18.35 -46.93 -46.15
C HIS A 203 19.42 -47.63 -45.28
N ASN A 204 18.91 -48.60 -44.53
CA ASN A 204 19.45 -49.86 -44.01
C ASN A 204 20.74 -50.43 -44.65
N ARG A 205 21.67 -50.92 -43.82
CA ARG A 205 22.41 -52.17 -44.09
C ARG A 205 23.01 -52.79 -42.80
N ARG A 206 22.59 -54.03 -42.54
CA ARG A 206 23.12 -54.99 -41.54
C ARG A 206 24.42 -55.64 -42.05
N TYR A 207 25.36 -56.00 -41.16
CA TYR A 207 25.77 -57.39 -40.83
C TYR A 207 27.16 -57.49 -40.13
N HIS A 208 27.14 -58.19 -38.99
CA HIS A 208 28.07 -59.18 -38.38
C HIS A 208 29.56 -58.97 -38.00
N HIS A 209 29.85 -59.66 -36.87
CA HIS A 209 31.11 -60.11 -36.23
C HIS A 209 31.92 -59.07 -35.44
N GLY A 210 32.28 -59.23 -34.17
CA GLY A 210 32.41 -60.41 -33.31
C GLY A 210 33.83 -60.44 -32.76
N HIS A 211 34.04 -60.33 -31.44
CA HIS A 211 34.99 -61.11 -30.62
C HIS A 211 35.19 -60.52 -29.22
N ARG A 212 35.09 -61.42 -28.24
CA ARG A 212 35.58 -61.33 -26.86
C ARG A 212 37.09 -61.11 -26.82
N ARG A 213 37.55 -60.33 -25.84
CA ARG A 213 38.49 -60.74 -24.78
C ARG A 213 38.30 -59.84 -23.58
#